data_AF-A0A8C0P4D3-F1
#
_entry.id   AF-A0A8C0P4D3-F1
#
_cell.length_a   1.000
_cell.length_b   1.000
_cell.length_c   1.000
_cell.angle_alpha   90.00
_cell.angle_beta   90.00
_cell.angle_gamma   90.00
#
_symmetry.space_group_name_H-M   'P 1'
#
loop_
_entity.id
_entity.type
_entity.pdbx_description
1 polymer ?
#
loop_
_entity_poly.entity_id
_entity_poly.type
_entity_poly.pdbx_seq_one_letter_code
_entity_poly.pdbx_strand_id
1 'polypeptide(L)'
;MDEARHSPNPSEITALRAELPPQQGNTGQWGQTSQDKTWKYLCFFVSLILLLTVIILSVILSEVLKRTQQVQEKVLQLNEKVTQGLGDAGHDRDFIRSEVFRQMKAVLAGNESSCEPCPLDWKFFQGSCYFFSLDNLTWTQANDSCVQKQAHLVIINSRTEQVGHVES
;
A
#
# COMPACT_ATOMS: atom_id res chain seq x y z
N MET A 1 87.29 13.16 54.52
CA MET A 1 87.02 11.83 55.09
C MET A 1 87.30 12.00 56.57
N ASP A 2 86.35 12.13 57.48
CA ASP A 2 84.91 11.85 57.46
C ASP A 2 84.18 12.85 58.34
N GLU A 3 82.99 13.23 57.90
CA GLU A 3 82.05 14.12 58.57
C GLU A 3 81.38 13.37 59.74
N ALA A 4 81.69 13.72 60.99
CA ALA A 4 81.00 13.18 62.18
C ALA A 4 80.11 14.25 62.83
N ARG A 5 78.99 14.49 62.14
CA ARG A 5 77.65 14.91 62.60
C ARG A 5 77.52 15.18 64.12
N HIS A 6 77.63 16.44 64.52
CA HIS A 6 77.17 16.89 65.84
C HIS A 6 75.64 16.77 65.87
N SER A 7 75.09 16.02 66.83
CA SER A 7 73.64 15.94 67.04
C SER A 7 73.16 17.30 67.54
N PRO A 8 72.11 17.91 66.95
CA PRO A 8 71.65 19.21 67.43
C PRO A 8 71.14 19.07 68.87
N ASN A 9 71.48 20.04 69.72
CA ASN A 9 71.04 20.06 71.12
C ASN A 9 69.50 20.15 71.17
N PRO A 10 68.79 19.39 72.04
CA PRO A 10 67.33 19.49 72.19
C PRO A 10 66.81 20.92 72.42
N SER A 11 67.60 21.81 73.02
CA SER A 11 67.23 23.22 73.16
C SER A 11 67.30 24.00 71.84
N GLU A 12 68.24 23.69 70.94
CA GLU A 12 68.34 24.31 69.61
C GLU A 12 67.25 23.82 68.65
N ILE A 13 66.86 22.54 68.72
CA ILE A 13 65.72 22.01 67.96
C ILE A 13 64.41 22.69 68.41
N THR A 14 64.31 23.00 69.70
CA THR A 14 63.15 23.70 70.27
C THR A 14 63.13 25.18 69.89
N ALA A 15 64.30 25.83 69.84
CA ALA A 15 64.45 27.20 69.36
C ALA A 15 64.15 27.34 67.85
N LEU A 16 64.65 26.42 67.02
CA LEU A 16 64.34 26.38 65.58
C LEU A 16 62.87 26.07 65.30
N ARG A 17 62.21 25.30 66.17
CA ARG A 17 60.76 25.03 66.08
C ARG A 17 59.91 26.23 66.52
N ALA A 18 60.44 27.14 67.33
CA ALA A 18 59.74 28.35 67.78
C ALA A 18 59.72 29.47 66.73
N GLU A 19 60.71 29.50 65.82
CA GLU A 19 60.87 30.55 64.80
C GLU A 19 60.28 30.20 63.42
N LEU A 20 59.84 28.96 63.20
CA LEU A 20 59.17 28.57 61.97
C LEU A 20 57.66 28.90 62.06
N PRO A 21 57.10 29.71 61.15
CA PRO A 21 55.66 29.92 61.09
C PRO A 21 54.96 28.57 60.85
N PRO A 22 53.72 28.39 61.33
CA PRO A 22 52.99 27.14 61.14
C PRO A 22 52.91 26.82 59.65
N GLN A 23 53.58 25.74 59.23
CA GLN A 23 53.42 25.19 57.89
C GLN A 23 52.03 24.56 57.83
N GLN A 24 51.10 25.29 57.23
CA GLN A 24 49.80 24.76 56.84
C GLN A 24 50.07 23.68 55.81
N GLY A 25 49.98 22.42 56.23
CA GLY A 25 50.07 21.27 55.34
C GLY A 25 49.13 21.50 54.17
N ASN A 26 49.68 21.62 52.98
CA ASN A 26 48.92 21.72 51.75
C ASN A 26 48.36 20.33 51.43
N THR A 27 47.36 19.90 52.19
CA THR A 27 46.40 18.92 51.71
C THR A 27 45.74 19.55 50.51
N GLY A 28 45.94 18.95 49.34
CA GLY A 28 45.59 19.47 48.03
C GLY A 28 44.41 20.44 48.06
N GLN A 29 44.72 21.70 47.72
CA GLN A 29 43.78 22.74 47.39
C GLN A 29 42.97 22.32 46.14
N TRP A 30 42.06 21.36 46.28
CA TRP A 30 40.86 21.35 45.46
C TRP A 30 39.98 22.45 46.02
N GLY A 31 40.05 23.62 45.39
CA GLY A 31 39.38 24.84 45.80
C GLY A 31 37.93 24.62 46.24
N GLN A 32 37.72 24.70 47.55
CA GLN A 32 36.46 25.00 48.21
C GLN A 32 36.82 26.23 49.07
N THR A 33 36.21 27.41 48.95
CA THR A 33 34.78 27.67 49.04
C THR A 33 34.44 29.03 48.40
N SER A 34 33.53 29.03 47.42
CA SER A 34 32.49 30.06 47.20
C SER A 34 31.51 29.59 46.10
N GLN A 35 31.26 28.27 46.01
CA GLN A 35 30.47 27.70 44.91
C GLN A 35 29.61 26.48 45.29
N ASP A 36 29.31 26.24 46.58
CA ASP A 36 28.56 25.05 47.03
C ASP A 36 27.03 25.15 46.86
N LYS A 37 26.48 26.36 46.79
CA LYS A 37 25.04 26.58 46.52
C LYS A 37 24.78 26.65 45.02
N THR A 38 25.68 27.29 44.29
CA THR A 38 25.63 27.45 42.84
C THR A 38 25.66 26.11 42.11
N TRP A 39 26.47 25.13 42.54
CA TRP A 39 26.44 23.79 41.93
C TRP A 39 25.09 23.09 42.12
N LYS A 40 24.46 23.23 43.29
CA LYS A 40 23.12 22.67 43.55
C LYS A 40 22.06 23.28 42.65
N TYR A 41 22.09 24.60 42.47
CA TYR A 41 21.21 25.28 41.52
C TYR A 41 21.47 24.83 40.09
N LEU A 42 22.74 24.71 39.67
CA LEU A 42 23.10 24.20 38.35
C LEU A 42 22.58 22.78 38.12
N CYS A 43 22.77 21.87 39.07
CA CYS A 43 22.21 20.52 39.00
C CYS A 43 20.68 20.54 38.96
N PHE A 44 20.04 21.40 39.74
CA PHE A 44 18.58 21.55 39.73
C PHE A 44 18.07 22.06 38.38
N PHE A 45 18.70 23.09 37.82
CA PHE A 45 18.34 23.63 36.50
C PHE A 45 18.59 22.61 35.39
N VAL A 46 19.72 21.90 35.41
CA VAL A 46 20.01 20.85 34.43
C VAL A 46 18.98 19.71 34.54
N SER A 47 18.64 19.29 35.75
CA SER A 47 17.59 18.30 36.00
C SER A 47 16.22 18.79 35.49
N LEU A 48 15.86 20.04 35.78
CA LEU A 48 14.62 20.64 35.31
C LEU A 48 14.58 20.72 33.78
N ILE A 49 15.67 21.14 33.14
CA ILE A 49 15.78 21.19 31.68
C ILE A 49 15.65 19.78 31.09
N LEU A 50 16.35 18.78 31.65
CA LEU A 50 16.22 17.38 31.24
C LEU A 50 14.76 16.90 31.34
N LEU A 51 14.10 17.15 32.47
CA LEU A 51 12.69 16.78 32.65
C LEU A 51 11.79 17.47 31.62
N LEU A 52 11.99 18.77 31.38
CA LEU A 52 11.23 19.51 30.38
C LEU A 52 11.45 18.95 28.97
N THR A 53 12.69 18.62 28.60
CA THR A 53 12.97 18.01 27.29
C THR A 53 12.29 16.64 27.13
N VAL A 54 12.28 15.82 28.18
CA VAL A 54 11.60 14.52 28.16
C VAL A 54 10.09 14.69 27.99
N ILE A 55 9.49 15.65 28.70
CA ILE A 55 8.06 15.97 28.56
C ILE A 55 7.75 16.46 27.14
N ILE A 56 8.58 17.33 26.57
CA ILE A 56 8.39 17.82 25.20
C ILE A 56 8.51 16.66 24.20
N LEU A 57 9.51 15.78 24.36
CA LEU A 57 9.70 14.61 23.49
C LEU A 57 8.54 13.61 23.58
N SER A 58 7.97 13.40 24.77
CA SER A 58 6.84 12.48 24.94
C SER A 58 5.56 13.00 24.29
N VAL A 59 5.31 14.31 24.36
CA VAL A 59 4.22 14.98 23.64
C VAL A 59 4.45 14.86 22.13
N ILE A 60 5.63 15.23 21.62
CA ILE A 60 5.93 15.11 20.17
C ILE A 60 5.75 13.67 19.69
N LEU A 61 6.25 12.68 20.44
CA LEU A 61 6.12 11.27 20.08
C LEU A 61 4.65 10.81 20.06
N SER A 62 3.83 11.28 21.00
CA SER A 62 2.39 10.97 21.06
C SER A 62 1.67 11.49 19.81
N GLU A 63 2.00 12.70 19.39
CA GLU A 63 1.39 13.38 18.25
C GLU A 63 1.80 12.72 16.95
N VAL A 64 3.08 12.40 16.82
CA VAL A 64 3.62 11.65 15.68
C VAL A 64 2.99 10.28 15.60
N LEU A 65 2.89 9.54 16.72
CA LEU A 65 2.26 8.22 16.75
C LEU A 65 0.80 8.29 16.31
N LYS A 66 0.05 9.28 16.80
CA LYS A 66 -1.36 9.51 16.43
C LYS A 66 -1.52 9.88 14.95
N ARG A 67 -0.66 10.77 14.44
CA ARG A 67 -0.62 11.15 13.02
C ARG A 67 -0.30 9.94 12.15
N THR A 68 0.69 9.15 12.52
CA THR A 68 1.12 7.95 11.81
C THR A 68 0.01 6.90 11.79
N GLN A 69 -0.66 6.62 12.91
CA GLN A 69 -1.81 5.71 12.94
C GLN A 69 -2.93 6.18 12.00
N GLN A 70 -3.29 7.47 12.04
CA GLN A 70 -4.32 8.03 11.18
C GLN A 70 -3.93 7.93 9.69
N VAL A 71 -2.65 8.15 9.36
CA VAL A 71 -2.15 8.02 7.99
C VAL A 71 -2.27 6.57 7.52
N GLN A 72 -1.95 5.58 8.37
CA GLN A 72 -2.07 4.16 8.03
C GLN A 72 -3.51 3.75 7.70
N GLU A 73 -4.49 4.15 8.52
CA GLU A 73 -5.91 3.84 8.26
C GLU A 73 -6.39 4.45 6.94
N LYS A 74 -6.02 5.71 6.67
CA LYS A 74 -6.35 6.38 5.40
C LYS A 74 -5.73 5.70 4.19
N VAL A 75 -4.49 5.21 4.31
CA VAL A 75 -3.82 4.46 3.24
C VAL A 75 -4.54 3.15 2.98
N LEU A 76 -4.92 2.41 4.03
CA LEU A 76 -5.65 1.15 3.89
C LEU A 76 -7.01 1.37 3.22
N GLN A 77 -7.75 2.37 3.68
CA GLN A 77 -9.03 2.80 3.11
C GLN A 77 -8.89 3.22 1.64
N LEU A 78 -7.85 3.98 1.31
CA LEU A 78 -7.60 4.41 -0.07
C LEU A 78 -7.24 3.23 -0.97
N ASN A 79 -6.41 2.31 -0.49
CA ASN A 79 -6.02 1.11 -1.23
C ASN A 79 -7.23 0.22 -1.55
N GLU A 80 -8.13 0.03 -0.58
CA GLU A 80 -9.39 -0.70 -0.80
C GLU A 80 -10.26 -0.02 -1.86
N LYS A 81 -10.50 1.29 -1.72
CA LYS A 81 -11.31 2.07 -2.68
C LYS A 81 -10.73 2.07 -4.10
N VAL A 82 -9.41 2.17 -4.24
CA VAL A 82 -8.73 2.09 -5.53
C VAL A 82 -8.86 0.69 -6.11
N THR A 83 -8.66 -0.35 -5.31
CA THR A 83 -8.81 -1.75 -5.76
C THR A 83 -10.25 -2.04 -6.19
N GLN A 84 -11.24 -1.57 -5.43
CA GLN A 84 -12.66 -1.68 -5.76
C GLN A 84 -13.00 -0.93 -7.05
N GLY A 85 -12.56 0.33 -7.19
CA GLY A 85 -12.80 1.13 -8.39
C GLY A 85 -12.13 0.55 -9.65
N LEU A 86 -10.93 -0.02 -9.52
CA LEU A 86 -10.26 -0.75 -10.61
C LEU A 86 -11.01 -2.04 -10.98
N GLY A 87 -11.57 -2.74 -10.00
CA GLY A 87 -12.39 -3.94 -10.23
C GLY A 87 -13.68 -3.61 -10.99
N ASP A 88 -14.39 -2.57 -10.56
CA ASP A 88 -15.64 -2.09 -11.17
C ASP A 88 -15.41 -1.61 -12.61
N ALA A 89 -14.40 -0.76 -12.83
CA ALA A 89 -14.01 -0.29 -14.17
C ALA A 89 -13.40 -1.40 -15.06
N GLY A 90 -12.91 -2.49 -14.46
CA GLY A 90 -12.49 -3.69 -15.17
C GLY A 90 -13.68 -4.49 -15.67
N HIS A 91 -14.65 -4.74 -14.79
CA HIS A 91 -15.84 -5.54 -15.07
C HIS A 91 -16.69 -4.96 -16.22
N ASP A 92 -16.91 -3.65 -16.21
CA ASP A 92 -17.64 -2.94 -17.27
C ASP A 92 -16.96 -3.11 -18.65
N ARG A 93 -15.63 -2.93 -18.69
CA ARG A 93 -14.86 -3.08 -19.92
C ARG A 93 -14.83 -4.50 -20.47
N ASP A 94 -14.79 -5.51 -19.59
CA ASP A 94 -14.76 -6.90 -20.02
C ASP A 94 -16.11 -7.37 -20.59
N PHE A 95 -17.24 -6.90 -20.02
CA PHE A 95 -18.56 -7.15 -20.60
C PHE A 95 -18.68 -6.58 -22.02
N ILE A 96 -18.36 -5.28 -22.20
CA ILE A 96 -18.41 -4.63 -23.52
C ILE A 96 -17.44 -5.28 -24.52
N ARG A 97 -16.21 -5.61 -24.08
CA ARG A 97 -15.22 -6.30 -24.93
C ARG A 97 -15.73 -7.67 -25.40
N SER A 98 -16.43 -8.42 -24.55
CA SER A 98 -16.96 -9.74 -24.90
C SER A 98 -18.00 -9.67 -26.02
N GLU A 99 -18.86 -8.65 -26.00
CA GLU A 99 -19.86 -8.39 -27.05
C GLU A 99 -19.18 -8.02 -28.37
N VAL A 100 -18.24 -7.06 -28.33
CA VAL A 100 -17.49 -6.62 -29.52
C VAL A 100 -16.67 -7.76 -30.11
N PHE A 101 -16.07 -8.62 -29.30
CA PHE A 101 -15.31 -9.77 -29.77
C PHE A 101 -16.20 -10.80 -30.49
N ARG A 102 -17.43 -11.00 -30.01
CA ARG A 102 -18.41 -11.87 -30.66
C ARG A 102 -18.82 -11.32 -32.03
N GLN A 103 -19.10 -10.02 -32.09
CA GLN A 103 -19.42 -9.29 -33.32
C GLN A 103 -18.25 -9.35 -34.32
N MET A 104 -17.02 -9.08 -33.87
CA MET A 104 -15.82 -9.08 -34.72
C MET A 104 -15.51 -10.45 -35.31
N LYS A 105 -15.73 -11.54 -34.57
CA LYS A 105 -15.62 -12.90 -35.13
C LYS A 105 -16.63 -13.16 -36.25
N ALA A 106 -17.86 -12.65 -36.13
CA ALA A 106 -18.87 -12.78 -37.18
C ALA A 106 -18.50 -11.99 -38.44
N VAL A 107 -17.93 -10.79 -38.29
CA VAL A 107 -17.40 -10.00 -39.41
C VAL A 107 -16.23 -10.69 -40.09
N LEU A 108 -15.28 -11.24 -39.32
CA LEU A 108 -14.12 -11.98 -39.85
C LEU A 108 -14.53 -13.28 -40.56
N ALA A 109 -15.69 -13.84 -40.23
CA ALA A 109 -16.27 -14.98 -40.94
C ALA A 109 -16.95 -14.61 -42.28
N GLY A 110 -16.95 -13.33 -42.68
CA GLY A 110 -17.34 -12.89 -44.02
C GLY A 110 -18.83 -12.60 -44.22
N ASN A 111 -19.58 -12.26 -43.17
CA ASN A 111 -20.98 -11.87 -43.30
C ASN A 111 -21.12 -10.39 -43.69
N GLU A 112 -21.45 -10.12 -44.96
CA GLU A 112 -21.56 -8.78 -45.55
C GLU A 112 -22.89 -8.09 -45.19
N SER A 113 -23.09 -7.72 -43.92
CA SER A 113 -23.95 -6.60 -43.48
C SER A 113 -23.92 -6.47 -41.95
N SER A 114 -23.24 -5.45 -41.45
CA SER A 114 -22.92 -5.25 -40.02
C SER A 114 -24.11 -5.00 -39.07
N CYS A 115 -25.36 -5.20 -39.48
CA CYS A 115 -26.54 -5.03 -38.62
C CYS A 115 -27.66 -6.07 -38.85
N GLU A 116 -27.51 -7.00 -39.81
CA GLU A 116 -28.54 -8.03 -40.00
C GLU A 116 -28.13 -9.33 -39.31
N PRO A 117 -28.97 -9.88 -38.42
CA PRO A 117 -28.63 -11.09 -37.65
C PRO A 117 -28.53 -12.35 -38.51
N CYS A 118 -28.93 -12.29 -39.79
CA CYS A 118 -28.89 -13.39 -40.75
C CYS A 118 -28.44 -12.90 -42.13
N PRO A 119 -27.95 -13.79 -43.01
CA PRO A 119 -27.67 -13.46 -44.41
C PRO A 119 -28.93 -12.97 -45.14
N LEU A 120 -28.74 -12.26 -46.24
CA LEU A 120 -29.83 -11.77 -47.09
C LEU A 120 -30.80 -12.92 -47.48
N ASP A 121 -32.10 -12.67 -47.39
CA ASP A 121 -33.20 -13.62 -47.64
C ASP A 121 -33.41 -14.74 -46.60
N TRP A 122 -32.77 -14.64 -45.43
CA TRP A 122 -33.03 -15.52 -44.29
C TRP A 122 -33.89 -14.83 -43.24
N LYS A 123 -34.76 -15.59 -42.58
CA LYS A 123 -35.61 -15.11 -41.48
C LYS A 123 -34.95 -15.41 -40.15
N PHE A 124 -34.78 -14.39 -39.31
CA PHE A 124 -34.28 -14.57 -37.95
C PHE A 124 -35.42 -14.94 -37.00
N PHE A 125 -35.23 -15.99 -36.20
CA PHE A 125 -36.15 -16.34 -35.12
C PHE A 125 -35.38 -16.99 -33.96
N GLN A 126 -35.48 -16.38 -32.77
CA GLN A 126 -34.89 -16.86 -31.50
C GLN A 126 -33.41 -17.27 -31.58
N GLY A 127 -32.57 -16.50 -32.27
CA GLY A 127 -31.13 -16.79 -32.36
C GLY A 127 -30.73 -17.73 -33.49
N SER A 128 -31.69 -18.21 -34.28
CA SER A 128 -31.48 -19.05 -35.46
C SER A 128 -31.94 -18.35 -36.74
N CYS A 129 -31.33 -18.69 -37.87
CA CYS A 129 -31.69 -18.21 -39.20
C CYS A 129 -32.37 -19.32 -40.01
N TYR A 130 -33.50 -19.00 -40.64
CA TYR A 130 -34.32 -19.94 -41.41
C TYR A 130 -34.43 -19.50 -42.86
N PHE A 131 -34.22 -20.44 -43.78
CA PHE A 131 -34.37 -20.21 -45.21
C PHE A 131 -35.57 -20.99 -45.74
N PHE A 132 -36.47 -20.30 -46.43
CA PHE A 132 -37.65 -20.90 -47.05
C PHE A 132 -37.42 -21.03 -48.55
N SER A 133 -37.17 -22.26 -49.01
CA SER A 133 -37.08 -22.56 -50.44
C SER A 133 -38.44 -22.38 -51.11
N LEU A 134 -38.47 -21.72 -52.26
CA LEU A 134 -39.64 -21.66 -53.13
C LEU A 134 -39.79 -22.91 -54.01
N ASP A 135 -38.72 -23.69 -54.14
CA ASP A 135 -38.70 -24.91 -54.95
C ASP A 135 -39.31 -26.10 -54.21
N ASN A 136 -40.11 -26.89 -54.92
CA ASN A 136 -40.65 -28.15 -54.40
C ASN A 136 -39.65 -29.28 -54.66
N LEU A 137 -38.87 -29.61 -53.64
CA LEU A 137 -37.79 -30.60 -53.69
C LEU A 137 -38.21 -31.88 -52.95
N THR A 138 -37.69 -33.03 -53.38
CA THR A 138 -37.75 -34.23 -52.55
C THR A 138 -36.96 -34.01 -51.25
N TRP A 139 -37.28 -34.77 -50.21
CA TRP A 139 -36.62 -34.62 -48.90
C TRP A 139 -35.08 -34.65 -48.99
N THR A 140 -34.53 -35.58 -49.78
CA THR A 140 -33.08 -35.72 -49.97
C THR A 140 -32.50 -34.48 -50.67
N GLN A 141 -33.15 -33.99 -51.72
CA GLN A 141 -32.71 -32.79 -52.45
C GLN A 141 -32.80 -31.53 -51.58
N ALA A 142 -33.83 -31.41 -50.75
CA ALA A 142 -33.97 -30.30 -49.80
C ALA A 142 -32.85 -30.32 -48.75
N ASN A 143 -32.51 -31.50 -48.22
CA ASN A 143 -31.40 -31.66 -47.28
C ASN A 143 -30.06 -31.27 -47.93
N ASP A 144 -29.78 -31.75 -49.14
CA ASP A 144 -28.56 -31.42 -49.86
C ASP A 144 -28.46 -29.92 -50.15
N SER A 145 -29.59 -29.29 -50.50
CA SER A 145 -29.68 -27.82 -50.69
C SER A 145 -29.36 -27.04 -49.41
N CYS A 146 -29.86 -27.48 -48.25
CA CYS A 146 -29.51 -26.89 -46.96
C CYS A 146 -28.01 -27.02 -46.66
N VAL A 147 -27.41 -28.20 -46.91
CA VAL A 147 -25.97 -28.44 -46.69
C VAL A 147 -25.12 -27.55 -47.58
N GLN A 148 -25.50 -27.35 -48.85
CA GLN A 148 -24.80 -26.43 -49.77
C GLN A 148 -24.81 -24.98 -49.27
N LYS A 149 -25.86 -24.58 -48.54
CA LYS A 149 -25.98 -23.27 -47.90
C LYS A 149 -25.36 -23.21 -46.49
N GLN A 150 -24.56 -24.21 -46.12
CA GLN A 150 -23.93 -24.35 -44.79
C GLN A 150 -24.96 -24.40 -43.64
N ALA A 151 -26.14 -24.94 -43.91
CA ALA A 151 -27.23 -25.12 -42.96
C ALA A 151 -27.68 -26.59 -42.91
N HIS A 152 -28.74 -26.85 -42.16
CA HIS A 152 -29.38 -28.16 -42.07
C HIS A 152 -30.89 -28.02 -42.29
N LEU A 153 -31.52 -29.11 -42.72
CA LEU A 153 -32.97 -29.16 -42.84
C LEU A 153 -33.60 -28.93 -41.46
N VAL A 154 -34.60 -28.05 -41.37
CA VAL A 154 -35.16 -27.60 -40.10
C VAL A 154 -35.70 -28.75 -39.26
N ILE A 155 -35.33 -28.75 -37.97
CA ILE A 155 -35.85 -29.68 -36.96
C ILE A 155 -36.59 -28.85 -35.93
N ILE A 156 -37.90 -29.06 -35.85
CA ILE A 156 -38.77 -28.29 -34.96
C ILE A 156 -38.64 -28.83 -33.53
N ASN A 157 -38.00 -28.07 -32.66
CA ASN A 157 -37.72 -28.45 -31.28
C ASN A 157 -38.74 -27.88 -30.27
N SER A 158 -39.61 -26.97 -30.69
CA SER A 158 -40.59 -26.35 -29.80
C SER A 158 -41.95 -26.09 -30.44
N ARG A 159 -43.01 -25.99 -29.62
CA ARG A 159 -44.34 -25.59 -30.08
C ARG A 159 -44.33 -24.16 -30.65
N THR A 160 -43.51 -23.27 -30.10
CA THR A 160 -43.38 -21.89 -30.58
C THR A 160 -42.77 -21.83 -31.97
N GLU A 161 -41.78 -22.68 -32.25
CA GLU A 161 -41.18 -22.85 -33.58
C GLU A 161 -42.17 -23.49 -34.56
N GLN A 162 -42.97 -24.48 -34.14
CA GLN A 162 -44.00 -25.10 -34.96
C GLN A 162 -45.10 -24.13 -35.42
N VAL A 163 -45.51 -23.22 -34.53
CA VAL A 163 -46.60 -22.25 -34.79
C VAL A 163 -46.09 -21.03 -35.56
N GLY A 164 -44.77 -20.82 -35.60
CA GLY A 164 -44.15 -19.82 -36.47
C GLY A 164 -44.72 -18.43 -36.27
N HIS A 165 -44.51 -17.82 -35.10
CA HIS A 165 -44.60 -16.37 -34.99
C HIS A 165 -43.37 -15.74 -35.65
N VAL A 166 -43.30 -15.84 -36.98
CA VAL A 166 -42.41 -15.05 -37.81
C VAL A 166 -43.07 -13.69 -37.92
N GLU A 167 -42.77 -12.78 -36.99
CA GLU A 167 -43.18 -11.38 -37.15
C GLU A 167 -42.60 -10.87 -38.48
N SER A 168 -43.52 -10.40 -39.32
CA SER A 168 -43.30 -9.81 -40.63
C SER A 168 -42.70 -8.42 -40.54
#